data_AF-N1WLX9-F1
#
_entry.id   AF-N1WLX9-F1
#
_cell.length_a   1.000
_cell.length_b   1.000
_cell.length_c   1.000
_cell.angle_alpha   90.00
_cell.angle_beta   90.00
_cell.angle_gamma   90.00
#
_symmetry.space_group_name_H-M   'P 1'
#
loop_
_entity.id
_entity.type
_entity.pdbx_description
1 polymer ?
#
loop_
_entity_poly.entity_id
_entity_poly.type
_entity_poly.pdbx_seq_one_letter_code
_entity_poly.pdbx_strand_id
1 'polypeptide(L)'
;MKKILLAAFLLLTLFSFSQNQQTSKEFPGTTLEEYNYMTRGYQIQMSSGLDMKSDYSFDNLGTLYVGDYSFGFQILLRTQENEMAGILIIAKSNVSGKLYYLGSPFNSPNLKLYFERDIENWDESMTTAFAQAMSEVNNLILMRYFLDTEK
;
A
#
# COMPACT_ATOMS: atom_id res chain seq x y z
N MET A 1 -51.11 23.58 18.76
CA MET A 1 -50.10 24.10 17.79
C MET A 1 -48.66 23.95 18.30
N LYS A 2 -48.28 24.45 19.50
CA LYS A 2 -46.90 24.30 20.04
C LYS A 2 -46.38 22.85 20.12
N LYS A 3 -47.24 21.88 20.47
CA LYS A 3 -46.87 20.45 20.55
C LYS A 3 -46.59 19.81 19.18
N ILE A 4 -47.22 20.32 18.11
CA ILE A 4 -47.01 19.85 16.73
C ILE A 4 -45.68 20.40 16.21
N LEU A 5 -45.36 21.65 16.54
CA LEU A 5 -44.08 22.28 16.19
C LEU A 5 -42.90 21.56 16.85
N LEU A 6 -43.06 21.13 18.12
CA LEU A 6 -42.04 20.40 18.85
C LEU A 6 -41.79 19.00 18.25
N ALA A 7 -42.86 18.32 17.82
CA ALA A 7 -42.77 17.02 17.17
C ALA A 7 -42.09 17.11 15.78
N ALA A 8 -42.39 18.15 15.01
CA ALA A 8 -41.74 18.41 13.73
C ALA A 8 -40.24 18.71 13.88
N PHE A 9 -39.85 19.44 14.93
CA PHE A 9 -38.45 19.75 15.23
C PHE A 9 -37.66 18.49 15.65
N LEU A 10 -38.28 17.59 16.41
CA LEU A 10 -37.69 16.29 16.78
C LEU A 10 -37.51 15.37 15.56
N LEU A 11 -38.48 15.33 14.65
CA LEU A 11 -38.40 14.55 13.41
C LEU A 11 -37.28 15.03 12.47
N LEU A 12 -37.01 16.34 12.41
CA LEU A 12 -35.92 16.89 11.60
C LEU A 12 -34.53 16.47 12.09
N THR A 13 -34.34 16.25 13.40
CA THR A 13 -33.04 15.81 13.96
C THR A 13 -32.70 14.34 13.68
N LEU A 14 -33.70 13.51 13.34
CA LEU A 14 -33.49 12.09 13.05
C LEU A 14 -32.97 11.84 11.62
N PHE A 15 -33.12 12.80 10.71
CA PHE A 15 -32.61 12.69 9.32
C PHE A 15 -31.17 13.16 9.16
N SER A 16 -30.59 13.86 10.14
CA SER A 16 -29.23 14.41 10.04
C SER A 16 -28.10 13.39 10.25
N PHE A 17 -28.41 12.13 10.58
CA PHE A 17 -27.40 11.08 10.86
C PHE A 17 -27.30 9.96 9.81
N SER A 18 -27.94 10.10 8.65
CA SER A 18 -27.84 9.10 7.56
C SER A 18 -26.98 9.60 6.39
N GLN A 19 -25.75 10.03 6.68
CA GLN A 19 -24.71 10.21 5.67
C GLN A 19 -23.46 9.44 6.12
N ASN A 20 -23.44 8.13 5.87
CA ASN A 20 -22.22 7.35 5.66
C ASN A 20 -22.56 5.90 5.32
N GLN A 21 -23.13 5.70 4.14
CA GLN A 21 -22.90 4.48 3.38
C GLN A 21 -22.57 4.90 1.95
N GLN A 22 -21.45 5.60 1.81
CA GLN A 22 -20.74 5.57 0.56
C GLN A 22 -20.22 4.15 0.45
N THR A 23 -20.88 3.35 -0.37
CA THR A 23 -20.36 2.09 -0.91
C THR A 23 -19.12 2.41 -1.73
N SER A 24 -18.01 2.73 -1.08
CA SER A 24 -16.70 2.58 -1.69
C SER A 24 -16.57 1.09 -1.96
N LYS A 25 -16.26 0.72 -3.21
CA LYS A 25 -15.77 -0.61 -3.56
C LYS A 25 -14.68 -0.94 -2.52
N GLU A 26 -14.97 -1.79 -1.54
CA GLU A 26 -13.97 -2.19 -0.55
C GLU A 26 -12.93 -2.97 -1.34
N PHE A 27 -11.80 -2.33 -1.61
CA PHE A 27 -10.66 -3.02 -2.16
C PHE A 27 -10.25 -4.11 -1.15
N PRO A 28 -10.23 -5.39 -1.56
CA PRO A 28 -9.79 -6.45 -0.69
C PRO A 28 -8.35 -6.14 -0.27
N GLY A 29 -8.14 -6.05 1.05
CA GLY A 29 -6.83 -5.80 1.62
C GLY A 29 -5.82 -6.89 1.22
N THR A 30 -4.54 -6.62 1.41
CA THR A 30 -3.48 -7.59 1.16
C THR A 30 -3.76 -8.87 1.93
N THR A 31 -3.74 -10.01 1.24
CA THR A 31 -3.82 -11.33 1.86
C THR A 31 -2.47 -11.74 2.44
N LEU A 32 -2.47 -12.70 3.35
CA LEU A 32 -1.21 -13.25 3.86
C LEU A 32 -0.35 -13.89 2.75
N GLU A 33 -1.00 -14.48 1.74
CA GLU A 33 -0.32 -15.06 0.59
C GLU A 33 0.41 -13.99 -0.24
N GLU A 34 -0.28 -12.89 -0.56
CA GLU A 34 0.30 -11.75 -1.29
C GLU A 34 1.45 -11.11 -0.51
N TYR A 35 1.30 -10.94 0.80
CA TYR A 35 2.35 -10.43 1.66
C TYR A 35 3.59 -11.32 1.68
N ASN A 36 3.38 -12.64 1.82
CA ASN A 36 4.47 -13.62 1.77
C ASN A 36 5.12 -13.68 0.39
N TYR A 37 4.33 -13.47 -0.67
CA TYR A 37 4.83 -13.41 -2.02
C TYR A 37 5.74 -12.18 -2.20
N MET A 38 5.33 -10.99 -1.77
CA MET A 38 6.19 -9.80 -1.82
C MET A 38 7.47 -9.97 -1.00
N THR A 39 7.37 -10.44 0.24
CA THR A 39 8.51 -10.48 1.17
C THR A 39 9.51 -11.60 0.90
N ARG A 40 9.07 -12.76 0.37
CA ARG A 40 9.91 -13.95 0.16
C ARG A 40 9.76 -14.56 -1.22
N GLY A 41 8.51 -14.69 -1.68
CA GLY A 41 8.21 -15.36 -2.94
C GLY A 41 8.87 -14.69 -4.15
N TYR A 42 8.90 -13.36 -4.19
CA TYR A 42 9.53 -12.58 -5.26
C TYR A 42 11.03 -12.87 -5.35
N GLN A 43 11.73 -12.85 -4.21
CA GLN A 43 13.16 -13.16 -4.17
C GLN A 43 13.44 -14.57 -4.69
N ILE A 44 12.65 -15.55 -4.25
CA ILE A 44 12.77 -16.95 -4.71
C ILE A 44 12.55 -17.03 -6.21
N GLN A 45 11.48 -16.40 -6.71
CA GLN A 45 11.14 -16.38 -8.12
C GLN A 45 12.27 -15.81 -8.97
N MET A 46 12.80 -14.63 -8.59
CA MET A 46 13.90 -13.99 -9.31
C MET A 46 15.18 -14.83 -9.29
N SER A 47 15.49 -15.46 -8.15
CA SER A 47 16.68 -16.31 -8.03
C SER A 47 16.58 -17.65 -8.79
N SER A 48 15.36 -18.15 -8.98
CA SER A 48 15.09 -19.45 -9.62
C SER A 48 14.75 -19.33 -11.10
N GLY A 49 14.55 -18.11 -11.62
CA GLY A 49 14.08 -17.88 -12.99
C GLY A 49 12.66 -18.41 -13.23
N LEU A 50 11.83 -18.46 -12.18
CA LEU A 50 10.45 -18.94 -12.29
C LEU A 50 9.55 -17.86 -12.88
N ASP A 51 8.55 -18.30 -13.63
CA ASP A 51 7.49 -17.43 -14.11
C ASP A 51 6.66 -16.87 -12.95
N MET A 52 6.09 -15.69 -13.18
CA MET A 52 5.18 -15.04 -12.24
C MET A 52 3.87 -15.83 -12.13
N LYS A 53 3.26 -15.78 -10.95
CA LYS A 53 1.90 -16.30 -10.77
C LYS A 53 0.95 -15.57 -11.73
N SER A 54 0.16 -16.34 -12.50
CA SER A 54 -0.65 -15.81 -13.61
C SER A 54 -1.73 -14.81 -13.21
N ASP A 55 -2.12 -14.82 -11.94
CA ASP A 55 -3.13 -13.93 -11.34
C ASP A 55 -2.55 -12.61 -10.83
N TYR A 56 -1.21 -12.45 -10.82
CA TYR A 56 -0.55 -11.23 -10.35
C TYR A 56 0.31 -10.57 -11.43
N SER A 57 0.53 -9.27 -11.28
CA SER A 57 1.55 -8.54 -12.02
C SER A 57 2.25 -7.51 -11.13
N PHE A 58 3.48 -7.14 -11.51
CA PHE A 58 4.21 -6.04 -10.87
C PHE A 58 4.26 -4.82 -11.80
N ASP A 59 3.75 -3.69 -11.33
CA ASP A 59 3.99 -2.39 -11.96
C ASP A 59 5.18 -1.71 -11.29
N ASN A 60 6.24 -1.48 -12.05
CA ASN A 60 7.49 -0.92 -11.55
C ASN A 60 7.38 0.62 -11.47
N LEU A 61 7.54 1.16 -10.26
CA LEU A 61 7.57 2.61 -10.01
C LEU A 61 8.97 3.21 -10.10
N GLY A 62 9.99 2.37 -10.28
CA GLY A 62 11.38 2.74 -10.37
C GLY A 62 12.17 2.52 -9.09
N THR A 63 13.42 2.97 -9.13
CA THR A 63 14.37 2.91 -8.01
C THR A 63 14.79 4.32 -7.64
N LEU A 64 14.64 4.66 -6.37
CA LEU A 64 15.13 5.92 -5.81
C LEU A 64 16.45 5.70 -5.08
N TYR A 65 17.36 6.67 -5.20
CA TYR A 65 18.66 6.66 -4.56
C TYR A 65 18.72 7.81 -3.57
N VAL A 66 18.90 7.49 -2.29
CA VAL A 66 18.92 8.48 -1.22
C VAL A 66 20.10 8.18 -0.29
N GLY A 67 21.11 9.05 -0.33
CA GLY A 67 22.37 8.83 0.36
C GLY A 67 23.01 7.48 -0.02
N ASP A 68 23.33 6.68 0.99
CA ASP A 68 23.96 5.37 0.86
C ASP A 68 22.98 4.22 0.60
N TYR A 69 21.74 4.52 0.22
CA TYR A 69 20.69 3.51 0.04
C TYR A 69 20.02 3.63 -1.32
N SER A 70 19.51 2.50 -1.81
CA SER A 70 18.58 2.47 -2.95
C SER A 70 17.31 1.72 -2.57
N PHE A 71 16.18 2.17 -3.11
CA PHE A 71 14.86 1.65 -2.83
C PHE A 71 14.12 1.43 -4.15
N GLY A 72 13.93 0.18 -4.54
CA GLY A 72 13.09 -0.20 -5.67
C GLY A 72 11.65 -0.41 -5.23
N PHE A 73 10.69 0.14 -5.97
CA PHE A 73 9.28 0.08 -5.64
C PHE A 73 8.47 -0.57 -6.76
N GLN A 74 7.70 -1.60 -6.41
CA GLN A 74 6.86 -2.33 -7.36
C GLN A 74 5.47 -2.53 -6.76
N ILE A 75 4.41 -2.13 -7.47
CA ILE A 75 3.04 -2.39 -7.04
C ILE A 75 2.65 -3.80 -7.47
N LEU A 76 2.21 -4.61 -6.51
CA LEU A 76 1.56 -5.89 -6.81
C LEU A 76 0.11 -5.62 -7.20
N LEU A 77 -0.27 -5.99 -8.41
CA LEU A 77 -1.61 -5.89 -8.97
C LEU A 77 -2.24 -7.27 -9.12
N ARG A 78 -3.51 -7.40 -8.73
CA ARG A 78 -4.36 -8.53 -9.11
C ARG A 78 -4.83 -8.33 -10.53
N THR A 79 -4.47 -9.25 -11.43
CA THR A 79 -4.73 -9.11 -12.87
C THR A 79 -6.21 -9.22 -13.23
N GLN A 80 -6.98 -9.99 -12.46
CA GLN A 80 -8.40 -10.20 -12.73
C GLN A 80 -9.23 -8.95 -12.44
N GLU A 81 -8.97 -8.28 -11.32
CA GLU A 81 -9.73 -7.09 -10.91
C GLU A 81 -9.04 -5.76 -11.27
N ASN A 82 -7.78 -5.80 -11.72
CA ASN A 82 -6.90 -4.64 -11.88
C ASN A 82 -6.82 -3.81 -10.58
N GLU A 83 -6.62 -4.51 -9.46
CA GLU A 83 -6.64 -3.94 -8.11
C GLU A 83 -5.27 -4.04 -7.44
N MET A 84 -4.93 -3.00 -6.68
CA MET A 84 -3.71 -2.98 -5.88
C MET A 84 -3.81 -3.96 -4.71
N ALA A 85 -2.90 -4.93 -4.68
CA ALA A 85 -2.72 -5.85 -3.56
C ALA A 85 -1.70 -5.34 -2.54
N GLY A 86 -0.72 -4.53 -2.94
CA GLY A 86 0.30 -3.98 -2.06
C GLY A 86 1.52 -3.44 -2.81
N ILE A 87 2.57 -3.06 -2.06
CA ILE A 87 3.81 -2.56 -2.64
C ILE A 87 4.98 -3.42 -2.17
N LEU A 88 5.70 -4.02 -3.10
CA LEU A 88 7.00 -4.62 -2.86
C LEU A 88 8.06 -3.51 -2.84
N ILE A 89 8.85 -3.49 -1.78
CA ILE A 89 9.98 -2.59 -1.59
C ILE A 89 11.25 -3.44 -1.53
N ILE A 90 12.22 -3.11 -2.39
CA ILE A 90 13.55 -3.71 -2.40
C ILE A 90 14.53 -2.65 -1.93
N ALA A 91 14.90 -2.70 -0.65
CA ALA A 91 15.86 -1.77 -0.08
C ALA A 91 17.28 -2.37 -0.11
N LYS A 92 18.27 -1.55 -0.47
CA LYS A 92 19.68 -1.95 -0.53
C LYS A 92 20.56 -0.91 0.14
N SER A 93 21.44 -1.36 1.02
CA SER A 93 22.57 -0.55 1.48
C SER A 93 23.68 -0.60 0.41
N ASN A 94 24.02 0.55 -0.16
CA ASN A 94 25.10 0.68 -1.15
C ASN A 94 26.49 0.56 -0.51
N VAL A 95 26.59 0.73 0.82
CA VAL A 95 27.82 0.54 1.59
C VAL A 95 28.06 -0.93 1.91
N SER A 96 27.08 -1.63 2.50
CA SER A 96 27.23 -3.04 2.93
C SER A 96 26.84 -4.06 1.86
N GLY A 97 26.11 -3.64 0.82
CA GLY A 97 25.50 -4.52 -0.17
C GLY A 97 24.27 -5.29 0.33
N LYS A 98 23.87 -5.13 1.59
CA LYS A 98 22.75 -5.87 2.19
C LYS A 98 21.43 -5.49 1.53
N LEU A 99 20.64 -6.51 1.18
CA LEU A 99 19.33 -6.41 0.54
C LEU A 99 18.23 -6.76 1.54
N TYR A 100 17.11 -6.06 1.41
CA TYR A 100 15.90 -6.26 2.20
C TYR A 100 14.69 -6.25 1.27
N TYR A 101 13.81 -7.23 1.46
CA TYR A 101 12.54 -7.35 0.74
C TYR A 101 11.42 -7.09 1.74
N LEU A 102 10.64 -6.03 1.52
CA LEU A 102 9.54 -5.64 2.38
C LEU A 102 8.25 -5.60 1.56
N GLY A 103 7.14 -6.00 2.18
CA GLY A 103 5.81 -5.80 1.63
C GLY A 103 5.12 -4.71 2.41
N SER A 104 4.75 -3.61 1.76
CA SER A 104 3.83 -2.62 2.33
C SER A 104 2.40 -3.06 2.00
N PRO A 105 1.61 -3.49 3.00
CA PRO A 105 0.27 -4.00 2.74
C PRO A 105 -0.73 -2.85 2.54
N PHE A 106 -1.66 -3.06 1.62
CA PHE A 106 -2.82 -2.23 1.38
C PHE A 106 -4.02 -2.73 2.20
N ASN A 107 -4.69 -1.85 2.94
CA ASN A 107 -5.91 -2.15 3.72
C ASN A 107 -5.85 -3.41 4.61
N SER A 108 -4.69 -3.75 5.17
CA SER A 108 -4.50 -4.92 6.03
C SER A 108 -3.74 -4.57 7.32
N PRO A 109 -4.45 -4.08 8.37
CA PRO A 109 -3.83 -3.61 9.61
C PRO A 109 -2.92 -4.63 10.31
N ASN A 110 -3.33 -5.91 10.32
CA ASN A 110 -2.52 -6.98 10.93
C ASN A 110 -1.18 -7.18 10.21
N LEU A 111 -1.17 -7.03 8.88
CA LEU A 111 0.05 -7.17 8.10
C LEU A 111 0.94 -5.93 8.19
N LYS A 112 0.33 -4.76 8.41
CA LYS A 112 1.05 -3.49 8.61
C LYS A 112 2.03 -3.59 9.77
N LEU A 113 1.67 -4.30 10.84
CA LEU A 113 2.54 -4.53 12.00
C LEU A 113 3.81 -5.30 11.65
N TYR A 114 3.78 -6.21 10.68
CA TYR A 114 5.00 -6.91 10.24
C TYR A 114 5.90 -5.97 9.44
N PHE A 115 5.32 -5.19 8.53
CA PHE A 115 6.03 -4.18 7.76
C PHE A 115 6.70 -3.12 8.66
N GLU A 116 5.97 -2.60 9.64
CA GLU A 116 6.49 -1.61 10.60
C GLU A 116 7.65 -2.20 11.41
N ARG A 117 7.53 -3.45 11.88
CA ARG A 117 8.61 -4.13 12.60
C ARG A 117 9.86 -4.32 11.74
N ASP A 118 9.72 -4.62 10.45
CA ASP A 118 10.87 -4.76 9.56
C ASP A 118 11.63 -3.42 9.42
N ILE A 119 10.90 -2.29 9.40
CA ILE A 119 11.48 -0.94 9.37
C ILE A 119 12.08 -0.55 10.72
N GLU A 120 11.46 -0.91 11.84
CA GLU A 120 11.97 -0.63 13.19
C GLU A 120 13.36 -1.24 13.45
N ASN A 121 13.73 -2.29 12.71
CA ASN A 121 15.05 -2.91 12.79
C ASN A 121 16.13 -2.17 11.98
N TRP A 122 15.77 -1.10 11.27
CA TRP A 122 16.73 -0.27 10.54
C TRP A 122 17.34 0.79 11.42
N ASP A 123 18.55 1.22 11.06
CA ASP A 123 19.16 2.39 11.67
C ASP A 123 18.45 3.68 11.25
N GLU A 124 18.74 4.76 11.98
CA GLU A 124 18.16 6.08 11.75
C GLU A 124 18.42 6.58 10.33
N SER A 125 19.62 6.36 9.81
CA SER A 125 20.02 6.80 8.46
C SER A 125 19.19 6.13 7.37
N MET A 126 19.02 4.82 7.43
CA MET A 126 18.25 4.05 6.46
C MET A 126 16.75 4.38 6.56
N THR A 127 16.24 4.51 7.78
CA THR A 127 14.83 4.90 8.01
C THR A 127 14.55 6.30 7.47
N THR A 128 15.47 7.25 7.67
CA THR A 128 15.36 8.62 7.14
C THR A 128 15.39 8.63 5.61
N ALA A 129 16.34 7.90 5.01
CA ALA A 129 16.45 7.78 3.57
C ALA A 129 15.19 7.12 2.95
N PHE A 130 14.66 6.10 3.63
CA PHE A 130 13.42 5.43 3.23
C PHE A 130 12.22 6.37 3.30
N ALA A 131 12.08 7.17 4.36
CA ALA A 131 10.98 8.12 4.50
C ALA A 131 10.98 9.16 3.36
N GLN A 132 12.17 9.65 2.97
CA GLN A 132 12.32 10.54 1.80
C GLN A 132 11.89 9.86 0.51
N ALA A 133 12.41 8.65 0.23
CA ALA A 133 12.04 7.89 -0.95
C ALA A 133 10.53 7.57 -1.00
N MET A 134 9.93 7.19 0.13
CA MET A 134 8.51 6.90 0.23
C MET A 134 7.65 8.15 -0.03
N SER A 135 8.08 9.33 0.43
CA SER A 135 7.39 10.58 0.13
C SER A 135 7.32 10.87 -1.38
N GLU A 136 8.40 10.60 -2.11
CA GLU A 136 8.42 10.77 -3.57
C GLU A 136 7.54 9.74 -4.28
N VAL A 137 7.64 8.47 -3.88
CA VAL A 137 6.84 7.39 -4.48
C VAL A 137 5.35 7.56 -4.21
N ASN A 138 4.96 8.02 -3.03
CA ASN A 138 3.54 8.28 -2.73
C ASN A 138 2.92 9.29 -3.70
N ASN A 139 3.68 10.31 -4.13
CA ASN A 139 3.21 11.24 -5.15
C ASN A 139 3.01 10.56 -6.50
N LEU A 140 3.92 9.68 -6.91
CA LEU A 140 3.79 8.90 -8.15
C LEU A 140 2.57 7.99 -8.11
N ILE A 141 2.33 7.32 -7.00
CA ILE A 141 1.17 6.45 -6.79
C ILE A 141 -0.12 7.27 -6.87
N LEU A 142 -0.17 8.40 -6.17
CA LEU A 142 -1.32 9.31 -6.19
C LEU A 142 -1.67 9.72 -7.63
N MET A 143 -0.67 10.18 -8.39
CA MET A 143 -0.87 10.62 -9.76
C MET A 143 -1.36 9.46 -10.65
N ARG A 144 -0.70 8.29 -10.59
CA ARG A 144 -0.92 7.19 -11.52
C ARG A 144 -2.18 6.35 -11.25
N TYR A 145 -2.61 6.27 -9.99
CA TYR A 145 -3.70 5.36 -9.58
C TYR A 145 -4.93 6.06 -9.01
N PHE A 146 -4.79 7.30 -8.55
CA PHE A 146 -5.90 8.01 -7.90
C PHE A 146 -6.35 9.27 -8.65
N LEU A 147 -5.47 9.89 -9.43
CA LEU A 147 -5.77 11.13 -10.16
C LEU A 147 -5.85 10.97 -11.68
N ASP A 148 -5.22 9.93 -12.25
CA ASP A 148 -5.35 9.62 -13.68
C ASP A 148 -6.76 9.07 -13.96
N THR A 149 -7.68 9.95 -14.35
CA THR A 149 -9.09 9.64 -14.64
C THR A 149 -9.33 9.11 -16.06
N GLU A 150 -8.28 8.86 -16.84
CA GLU A 150 -8.35 8.34 -18.22
C GLU A 150 -8.04 6.82 -18.32
N LYS A 151 -8.74 5.98 -17.54
CA LYS A 151 -8.78 4.53 -17.79
C LYS A 151 -10.19 4.06 -18.12
#